data_AF-A0A661ZMN1-F1
#
_entry.id   AF-A0A661ZMN1-F1
#
_cell.length_a   1.000
_cell.length_b   1.000
_cell.length_c   1.000
_cell.angle_alpha   90.00
_cell.angle_beta   90.00
_cell.angle_gamma   90.00
#
_symmetry.space_group_name_H-M   'P 1'
#
loop_
_entity.id
_entity.type
_entity.pdbx_description
1 polymer ?
#
loop_
_entity_poly.entity_id
_entity_poly.type
_entity_poly.pdbx_seq_one_letter_code
_entity_poly.pdbx_strand_id
1 'polypeptide(L)'
;MNHQYNVIPVAEAKNIGIIAMKVFSDGAMYSKYAAWTRDHNGVVRTVGTREIPSKPLIEYALSTPGIHTAIIGIGQISDDNLKCQLVQNYYAAQIKSGSLTEERRLEIEKSTAHVKEGKTNYFQSPYEGLTPPQNIQVMGDKELEITWNTAYAADAPLSHYEVFHGEELVATVLHTPQTTTAPFRYKGTKKEGSYKVVTIDKGGKRAESEVMKV
;
A
#
# COMPACT_ATOMS: atom_id res chain seq x y z
N MET A 1 3.10 2.01 -4.70
CA MET A 1 2.25 0.87 -4.29
C MET A 1 1.38 1.26 -3.10
N ASN A 2 0.15 0.76 -3.00
CA ASN A 2 -0.78 1.12 -1.92
C ASN A 2 -0.47 0.30 -0.64
N HIS A 3 -0.11 0.95 0.46
CA HIS A 3 0.20 0.27 1.71
C HIS A 3 -1.02 -0.44 2.34
N GLN A 4 -2.23 0.08 2.10
CA GLN A 4 -3.50 -0.42 2.65
C GLN A 4 -3.78 -1.88 2.28
N TYR A 5 -3.34 -2.32 1.10
CA TYR A 5 -3.61 -3.65 0.59
C TYR A 5 -2.37 -4.56 0.57
N ASN A 6 -1.23 -4.06 1.03
CA ASN A 6 0.04 -4.77 0.99
C ASN A 6 0.61 -4.94 2.41
N VAL A 7 1.41 -4.00 2.88
CA VAL A 7 2.14 -4.13 4.16
C VAL A 7 1.24 -4.08 5.40
N ILE A 8 0.14 -3.31 5.35
CA ILE A 8 -0.75 -3.14 6.51
C ILE A 8 -1.40 -4.48 6.93
N PRO A 9 -2.04 -5.25 6.02
CA PRO A 9 -2.58 -6.56 6.35
C PRO A 9 -1.54 -7.56 6.88
N VAL A 10 -0.28 -7.48 6.41
CA VAL A 10 0.80 -8.36 6.90
C VAL A 10 1.17 -8.01 8.34
N ALA A 11 1.28 -6.73 8.66
CA ALA A 11 1.58 -6.27 10.02
C ALA A 11 0.44 -6.62 11.00
N GLU A 12 -0.82 -6.44 10.58
CA GLU A 12 -2.00 -6.84 11.36
C GLU A 12 -2.00 -8.35 11.64
N ALA A 13 -1.80 -9.18 10.61
CA ALA A 13 -1.70 -10.64 10.76
C ALA A 13 -0.51 -11.10 11.64
N LYS A 14 0.47 -10.22 11.86
CA LYS A 14 1.60 -10.43 12.78
C LYS A 14 1.43 -9.80 14.15
N ASN A 15 0.30 -9.16 14.43
CA ASN A 15 0.07 -8.41 15.66
C ASN A 15 1.15 -7.32 15.89
N ILE A 16 1.50 -6.61 14.82
CA ILE A 16 2.48 -5.51 14.83
C ILE A 16 1.74 -4.19 14.69
N GLY A 17 1.95 -3.28 15.66
CA GLY A 17 1.42 -1.92 15.60
C GLY A 17 2.07 -1.11 14.48
N ILE A 18 1.26 -0.31 13.77
CA ILE A 18 1.71 0.52 12.66
C ILE A 18 1.69 1.99 13.06
N ILE A 19 2.82 2.65 12.83
CA ILE A 19 3.00 4.09 13.01
C ILE A 19 2.92 4.76 11.63
N ALA A 20 1.87 5.55 11.39
CA ALA A 20 1.82 6.43 10.23
C ALA A 20 2.81 7.59 10.42
N MET A 21 3.79 7.68 9.53
CA MET A 21 4.77 8.77 9.50
C MET A 21 4.68 9.50 8.16
N LYS A 22 5.23 10.72 8.13
CA LYS A 22 5.21 11.58 6.93
C LYS A 22 3.80 11.81 6.39
N VAL A 23 2.85 12.10 7.27
CA VAL A 23 1.44 12.46 6.93
C VAL A 23 1.37 13.56 5.86
N PHE A 24 2.34 14.49 5.85
CA PHE A 24 2.44 15.57 4.86
C PHE A 24 3.59 15.42 3.85
N SER A 25 4.19 14.22 3.75
CA SER A 25 5.36 13.93 2.91
C SER A 25 6.49 14.96 3.07
N ASP A 26 6.88 15.25 4.33
CA ASP A 26 7.92 16.25 4.64
C ASP A 26 7.62 17.64 4.03
N GLY A 27 6.33 18.02 3.96
CA GLY A 27 5.84 19.27 3.39
C GLY A 27 5.62 19.24 1.86
N ALA A 28 5.96 18.16 1.18
CA ALA A 28 5.78 18.02 -0.27
C ALA A 28 4.31 17.96 -0.69
N MET A 29 3.40 17.64 0.25
CA MET A 29 1.96 17.76 0.04
C MET A 29 1.50 19.21 -0.18
N TYR A 30 2.34 20.18 0.19
CA TYR A 30 2.06 21.61 0.11
C TYR A 30 3.02 22.30 -0.87
N SER A 31 3.77 23.30 -0.40
CA SER A 31 4.65 24.12 -1.21
C SER A 31 6.03 23.50 -1.47
N LYS A 32 6.48 22.55 -0.65
CA LYS A 32 7.86 22.05 -0.71
C LYS A 32 8.08 21.13 -1.92
N TYR A 33 9.31 21.10 -2.44
CA TYR A 33 9.75 20.06 -3.37
C TYR A 33 9.83 18.69 -2.68
N ALA A 34 9.65 17.62 -3.45
CA ALA A 34 9.78 16.23 -2.98
C ALA A 34 11.26 15.84 -2.78
N ALA A 35 11.94 16.53 -1.87
CA ALA A 35 13.34 16.33 -1.54
C ALA A 35 13.55 16.47 -0.03
N TRP A 36 14.69 15.98 0.45
CA TRP A 36 15.10 16.15 1.84
C TRP A 36 15.17 17.62 2.25
N THR A 37 14.63 17.94 3.44
CA THR A 37 14.91 19.24 4.09
C THR A 37 16.39 19.30 4.47
N ARG A 38 17.13 20.27 3.92
CA ARG A 38 18.56 20.46 4.22
C ARG A 38 18.83 21.62 5.19
N ASP A 39 17.91 22.58 5.24
CA ASP A 39 18.00 23.75 6.09
C ASP A 39 16.60 24.30 6.42
N HIS A 40 16.56 25.34 7.25
CA HIS A 40 15.34 25.96 7.75
C HIS A 40 14.39 26.52 6.68
N ASN A 41 14.86 26.83 5.47
CA ASN A 41 14.03 27.37 4.39
C ASN A 41 13.15 26.28 3.78
N GLY A 42 13.55 25.00 3.91
CA GLY A 42 12.75 23.86 3.47
C GLY A 42 11.62 23.50 4.44
N VAL A 43 11.54 24.14 5.61
CA VAL A 43 10.52 23.86 6.62
C VAL A 43 9.21 24.55 6.25
N VAL A 44 8.16 23.76 6.04
CA VAL A 44 6.81 24.30 5.80
C VAL A 44 6.21 24.77 7.12
N ARG A 45 5.83 26.04 7.15
CA ARG A 45 5.30 26.73 8.34
C ARG A 45 3.78 27.00 8.28
N THR A 46 3.13 26.64 7.17
CA THR A 46 1.69 26.84 6.98
C THR A 46 0.86 25.65 7.47
N VAL A 47 -0.42 25.89 7.76
CA VAL A 47 -1.40 24.84 8.03
C VAL A 47 -2.10 24.50 6.72
N GLY A 48 -1.51 23.57 5.97
CA GLY A 48 -1.99 23.21 4.64
C GLY A 48 -1.99 24.36 3.63
N THR A 49 -2.74 24.16 2.54
CA THR A 49 -3.09 25.18 1.55
C THR A 49 -4.60 25.14 1.28
N ARG A 50 -5.11 26.07 0.46
CA ARG A 50 -6.52 26.07 0.07
C ARG A 50 -6.88 24.81 -0.73
N GLU A 51 -5.96 24.37 -1.58
CA GLU A 51 -6.10 23.20 -2.45
C GLU A 51 -5.92 21.90 -1.65
N ILE A 52 -4.93 21.88 -0.74
CA ILE A 52 -4.59 20.71 0.07
C ILE A 52 -4.67 21.09 1.57
N PRO A 53 -5.86 21.02 2.17
CA PRO A 53 -6.02 21.28 3.60
C PRO A 53 -5.32 20.18 4.44
N SER A 54 -4.78 20.54 5.60
CA SER A 54 -4.06 19.57 6.46
C SER A 54 -4.97 18.54 7.11
N LYS A 55 -6.16 18.97 7.57
CA LYS A 55 -7.09 18.13 8.34
C LYS A 55 -7.44 16.81 7.64
N PRO A 56 -7.87 16.78 6.36
CA PRO A 56 -8.18 15.52 5.69
C PRO A 56 -7.00 14.55 5.59
N LEU A 57 -5.76 15.04 5.49
CA LEU A 57 -4.57 14.18 5.44
C LEU A 57 -4.33 13.48 6.79
N ILE A 58 -4.54 14.20 7.89
CA ILE A 58 -4.43 13.66 9.26
C ILE A 58 -5.54 12.65 9.52
N GLU A 59 -6.78 13.03 9.18
CA GLU A 59 -7.95 12.17 9.34
C GLU A 59 -7.83 10.89 8.52
N TYR A 60 -7.37 11.00 7.27
CA TYR A 60 -7.05 9.85 6.43
C TYR A 60 -6.05 8.93 7.14
N ALA A 61 -4.88 9.46 7.53
CA ALA A 61 -3.83 8.65 8.15
C ALA A 61 -4.29 7.95 9.44
N LEU A 62 -5.03 8.62 10.32
CA LEU A 62 -5.48 8.07 11.61
C LEU A 62 -6.70 7.15 11.49
N SER A 63 -7.49 7.25 10.42
CA SER A 63 -8.69 6.45 10.22
C SER A 63 -8.49 5.27 9.25
N THR A 64 -7.36 5.19 8.54
CA THR A 64 -7.01 4.02 7.72
C THR A 64 -6.96 2.76 8.59
N PRO A 65 -7.71 1.69 8.24
CA PRO A 65 -7.67 0.43 8.99
C PRO A 65 -6.25 -0.10 9.17
N GLY A 66 -5.92 -0.59 10.36
CA GLY A 66 -4.60 -1.11 10.71
C GLY A 66 -3.56 -0.06 11.15
N ILE A 67 -3.84 1.25 11.01
CA ILE A 67 -3.01 2.30 11.61
C ILE A 67 -3.36 2.47 13.09
N HIS A 68 -2.33 2.47 13.95
CA HIS A 68 -2.49 2.52 15.40
C HIS A 68 -2.09 3.86 16.01
N THR A 69 -1.15 4.56 15.37
CA THR A 69 -0.66 5.86 15.82
C THR A 69 -0.10 6.65 14.64
N ALA A 70 -0.03 7.97 14.75
CA ALA A 70 0.62 8.82 13.77
C ALA A 70 1.64 9.75 14.43
N ILE A 71 2.81 9.89 13.80
CA ILE A 71 3.81 10.91 14.15
C ILE A 71 3.73 12.02 13.12
N ILE A 72 3.31 13.20 13.57
CA ILE A 72 3.06 14.35 12.72
C ILE A 72 4.04 15.47 13.08
N GLY A 73 4.91 15.81 12.13
CA GLY A 73 5.88 16.90 12.30
C GLY A 73 5.24 18.28 12.19
N ILE A 74 5.82 19.24 12.90
CA ILE A 74 5.49 20.67 12.83
C ILE A 74 6.76 21.50 12.59
N GLY A 75 6.61 22.63 11.93
CA GLY A 75 7.62 23.67 11.74
C GLY A 75 7.25 25.03 12.33
N GLN A 76 6.00 25.21 12.80
CA GLN A 76 5.53 26.47 13.40
C GLN A 76 4.57 26.24 14.58
N ILE A 77 4.89 26.90 15.69
CA ILE A 77 3.97 27.19 16.80
C ILE A 77 3.63 28.68 16.73
N SER A 78 2.39 29.05 17.02
CA SER A 78 1.91 30.43 16.93
C SER A 78 0.84 30.70 17.99
N ASP A 79 0.75 31.93 18.47
CA ASP A 79 -0.35 32.39 19.33
C ASP A 79 -1.68 32.54 18.55
N ASP A 80 -1.59 32.66 17.22
CA ASP A 80 -2.75 32.57 16.33
C ASP A 80 -3.05 31.08 16.07
N ASN A 81 -4.13 30.59 16.69
CA ASN A 81 -4.57 29.20 16.57
C ASN A 81 -4.78 28.74 15.12
N LEU A 82 -5.11 29.65 14.20
CA LEU A 82 -5.29 29.31 12.78
C LEU A 82 -3.96 29.10 12.04
N LYS A 83 -2.85 29.59 12.59
CA LYS A 83 -1.48 29.43 12.06
C LYS A 83 -0.65 28.44 12.84
N CYS A 84 -1.11 27.99 14.01
CA CYS A 84 -0.41 27.06 14.87
C CYS A 84 -0.61 25.61 14.41
N GLN A 85 0.43 25.00 13.84
CA GLN A 85 0.33 23.62 13.33
C GLN A 85 0.07 22.61 14.45
N LEU A 86 0.61 22.82 15.66
CA LEU A 86 0.34 21.94 16.81
C LEU A 86 -1.16 21.90 17.14
N VAL A 87 -1.78 23.08 17.27
CA VAL A 87 -3.21 23.22 17.60
C VAL A 87 -4.07 22.59 16.52
N GLN A 88 -3.79 22.89 15.24
CA GLN A 88 -4.55 22.37 14.11
C GLN A 88 -4.41 20.86 13.98
N ASN A 89 -3.20 20.31 14.18
CA ASN A 89 -2.98 18.87 14.17
C ASN A 89 -3.71 18.18 15.33
N TYR A 90 -3.68 18.76 16.53
CA TYR A 90 -4.38 18.23 17.70
C TYR A 90 -5.89 18.10 17.45
N TYR A 91 -6.53 19.14 16.91
CA TYR A 91 -7.96 19.12 16.61
C TYR A 91 -8.31 18.13 15.49
N ALA A 92 -7.51 18.06 14.43
CA ALA A 92 -7.72 17.10 13.36
C ALA A 92 -7.51 15.64 13.82
N ALA A 93 -6.68 15.41 14.83
CA ALA A 93 -6.44 14.10 15.40
C ALA A 93 -7.58 13.59 16.31
N GLN A 94 -8.59 14.42 16.63
CA GLN A 94 -9.77 14.01 17.39
C GLN A 94 -10.76 13.21 16.53
N ILE A 95 -10.26 12.22 15.80
CA ILE A 95 -11.02 11.33 14.94
C ILE A 95 -10.98 9.91 15.50
N LYS A 96 -12.09 9.17 15.40
CA LYS A 96 -12.14 7.77 15.82
C LYS A 96 -11.48 6.90 14.74
N SER A 97 -10.71 5.91 15.16
CA SER A 97 -10.17 4.90 14.23
C SER A 97 -11.29 4.26 13.40
N GLY A 98 -11.06 4.09 12.09
CA GLY A 98 -12.03 3.51 11.16
C GLY A 98 -13.27 4.37 10.88
N SER A 99 -13.33 5.64 11.30
CA SER A 99 -14.54 6.45 11.13
C SER A 99 -14.74 7.02 9.73
N LEU A 100 -13.69 7.11 8.90
CA LEU A 100 -13.87 7.47 7.49
C LEU A 100 -14.37 6.26 6.71
N THR A 101 -15.32 6.48 5.80
CA THR A 101 -15.75 5.48 4.83
C THR A 101 -14.66 5.23 3.79
N GLU A 102 -14.73 4.10 3.09
CA GLU A 102 -13.85 3.82 1.95
C GLU A 102 -13.98 4.89 0.86
N GLU A 103 -15.21 5.28 0.52
CA GLU A 103 -15.50 6.35 -0.43
C GLU A 103 -14.79 7.66 -0.04
N ARG A 104 -14.88 8.06 1.24
CA ARG A 104 -14.23 9.29 1.71
C ARG A 104 -12.70 9.19 1.67
N ARG A 105 -12.12 8.01 1.93
CA ARG A 105 -10.67 7.80 1.77
C ARG A 105 -10.26 7.93 0.31
N LEU A 106 -10.99 7.32 -0.61
CA LEU A 106 -10.74 7.41 -2.06
C LEU A 106 -10.87 8.85 -2.58
N GLU A 107 -11.81 9.64 -2.07
CA GLU A 107 -11.90 11.07 -2.39
C GLU A 107 -10.63 11.84 -1.98
N ILE A 108 -10.11 11.57 -0.78
CA ILE A 108 -8.88 12.21 -0.28
C ILE A 108 -7.68 11.78 -1.13
N GLU A 109 -7.55 10.48 -1.44
CA GLU A 109 -6.52 9.95 -2.34
C GLU A 109 -6.57 10.62 -3.71
N LYS A 110 -7.76 10.71 -4.32
CA LYS A 110 -7.97 11.37 -5.61
C LYS A 110 -7.63 12.86 -5.56
N SER A 111 -8.00 13.55 -4.48
CA SER A 111 -7.71 14.98 -4.29
C SER A 111 -6.22 15.26 -4.19
N THR A 112 -5.41 14.29 -3.76
CA THR A 112 -3.96 14.45 -3.55
C THR A 112 -3.10 13.84 -4.65
N ALA A 113 -3.67 13.02 -5.54
CA ALA A 113 -2.94 12.29 -6.59
C ALA A 113 -2.13 13.19 -7.55
N HIS A 114 -2.58 14.43 -7.78
CA HIS A 114 -1.89 15.40 -8.63
C HIS A 114 -0.64 15.99 -7.97
N VAL A 115 -0.52 15.91 -6.64
CA VAL A 115 0.58 16.54 -5.90
C VAL A 115 1.88 15.84 -6.23
N LYS A 116 2.79 16.58 -6.88
CA LYS A 116 4.07 16.08 -7.39
C LYS A 116 3.92 14.82 -8.26
N GLU A 117 2.82 14.71 -9.01
CA GLU A 117 2.52 13.54 -9.84
C GLU A 117 2.52 12.21 -9.05
N GLY A 118 2.09 12.26 -7.79
CA GLY A 118 2.11 11.11 -6.88
C GLY A 118 3.50 10.76 -6.33
N LYS A 119 4.56 11.44 -6.75
CA LYS A 119 5.96 11.20 -6.33
C LYS A 119 6.35 12.03 -5.12
N THR A 120 5.47 12.11 -4.11
CA THR A 120 5.68 12.96 -2.93
C THR A 120 6.81 12.47 -2.02
N ASN A 121 7.20 11.19 -2.12
CA ASN A 121 8.36 10.62 -1.45
C ASN A 121 9.38 10.10 -2.48
N TYR A 122 10.57 10.71 -2.51
CA TYR A 122 11.66 10.43 -3.46
C TYR A 122 12.28 9.02 -3.35
N PHE A 123 11.92 8.25 -2.33
CA PHE A 123 12.48 6.92 -2.04
C PHE A 123 11.45 5.78 -2.21
N GLN A 124 10.23 6.11 -2.64
CA GLN A 124 9.20 5.10 -2.92
C GLN A 124 9.36 4.57 -4.35
N SER A 125 9.17 3.25 -4.52
CA SER A 125 9.08 2.66 -5.85
C SER A 125 7.89 3.24 -6.62
N PRO A 126 8.01 3.37 -7.96
CA PRO A 126 6.90 3.76 -8.81
C PRO A 126 5.66 2.88 -8.61
N TYR A 127 4.50 3.40 -8.99
CA TYR A 127 3.29 2.59 -9.10
C TYR A 127 3.39 1.72 -10.35
N GLU A 128 3.26 0.40 -10.18
CA GLU A 128 3.37 -0.60 -11.26
C GLU A 128 2.06 -1.36 -11.51
N GLY A 129 0.98 -0.99 -10.83
CA GLY A 129 -0.28 -1.71 -10.91
C GLY A 129 -0.24 -3.06 -10.17
N LEU A 130 -1.19 -3.94 -10.52
CA LEU A 130 -1.28 -5.29 -9.95
C LEU A 130 -0.14 -6.12 -10.52
N THR A 131 0.66 -6.74 -9.65
CA THR A 131 1.81 -7.53 -10.12
C THR A 131 1.48 -9.02 -10.23
N PRO A 132 2.21 -9.78 -11.05
CA PRO A 132 2.18 -11.23 -10.96
C PRO A 132 2.76 -11.72 -9.61
N PRO A 133 2.56 -13.00 -9.27
CA PRO A 133 3.21 -13.63 -8.12
C PRO A 133 4.73 -13.58 -8.27
N GLN A 134 5.44 -13.47 -7.16
CA GLN A 134 6.88 -13.26 -7.15
C GLN A 134 7.62 -14.58 -6.92
N ASN A 135 8.90 -14.65 -7.31
CA ASN A 135 9.81 -15.78 -7.03
C ASN A 135 9.18 -17.16 -7.29
N ILE A 136 8.57 -17.33 -8.47
CA ILE A 136 7.93 -18.60 -8.79
C ILE A 136 8.99 -19.67 -9.03
N GLN A 137 8.80 -20.83 -8.42
CA GLN A 137 9.70 -21.96 -8.55
C GLN A 137 8.90 -23.23 -8.83
N VAL A 138 9.44 -24.04 -9.72
CA VAL A 138 8.95 -25.37 -10.03
C VAL A 138 9.91 -26.39 -9.44
N MET A 139 9.40 -27.32 -8.66
CA MET A 139 10.16 -28.38 -8.01
C MET A 139 9.54 -29.75 -8.31
N GLY A 140 10.39 -30.77 -8.49
CA GLY A 140 9.99 -32.17 -8.27
C GLY A 140 10.27 -33.17 -9.39
N ASP A 141 10.95 -34.26 -9.03
CA ASP A 141 11.11 -35.48 -9.84
C ASP A 141 9.92 -36.46 -9.68
N LYS A 142 9.30 -36.51 -8.48
CA LYS A 142 8.23 -37.47 -8.13
C LYS A 142 6.81 -36.90 -8.10
N GLU A 143 6.62 -35.68 -7.61
CA GLU A 143 5.38 -34.89 -7.66
C GLU A 143 5.73 -33.46 -8.05
N LEU A 144 4.96 -32.83 -8.93
CA LEU A 144 5.19 -31.44 -9.33
C LEU A 144 4.72 -30.50 -8.21
N GLU A 145 5.60 -29.65 -7.71
CA GLU A 145 5.27 -28.58 -6.76
C GLU A 145 5.63 -27.23 -7.37
N ILE A 146 4.64 -26.34 -7.46
CA ILE A 146 4.83 -24.95 -7.87
C ILE A 146 4.69 -24.08 -6.63
N THR A 147 5.69 -23.25 -6.36
CA THR A 147 5.68 -22.34 -5.22
C THR A 147 5.90 -20.89 -5.67
N TRP A 148 5.34 -19.94 -4.93
CA TRP A 148 5.48 -18.52 -5.22
C TRP A 148 5.30 -17.67 -3.97
N ASN A 149 5.83 -16.46 -4.02
CA ASN A 149 5.60 -15.41 -3.04
C ASN A 149 4.45 -14.51 -3.46
N THR A 150 3.91 -13.80 -2.47
CA THR A 150 2.80 -12.88 -2.66
C THR A 150 3.10 -11.83 -3.72
N ALA A 151 2.10 -11.55 -4.54
CA ALA A 151 2.08 -10.40 -5.45
C ALA A 151 1.86 -9.09 -4.68
N TYR A 152 2.06 -7.96 -5.35
CA TYR A 152 1.67 -6.65 -4.84
C TYR A 152 0.30 -6.25 -5.39
N ALA A 153 -0.61 -5.92 -4.46
CA ALA A 153 -1.92 -5.38 -4.77
C ALA A 153 -1.81 -3.91 -5.22
N ALA A 154 -2.76 -3.50 -6.05
CA ALA A 154 -2.85 -2.13 -6.58
C ALA A 154 -3.98 -1.36 -5.91
N ASP A 155 -5.08 -1.15 -6.62
CA ASP A 155 -6.23 -0.35 -6.17
C ASP A 155 -7.27 -1.19 -5.42
N ALA A 156 -7.11 -2.52 -5.43
CA ALA A 156 -7.93 -3.46 -4.70
C ALA A 156 -7.06 -4.51 -4.00
N PRO A 157 -7.51 -5.08 -2.87
CA PRO A 157 -6.80 -6.16 -2.19
C PRO A 157 -6.76 -7.42 -3.04
N LEU A 158 -5.71 -8.22 -2.86
CA LEU A 158 -5.62 -9.54 -3.50
C LEU A 158 -6.77 -10.44 -3.04
N SER A 159 -7.25 -11.27 -3.96
CA SER A 159 -8.33 -12.22 -3.72
C SER A 159 -7.77 -13.64 -3.65
N HIS A 160 -7.13 -14.09 -4.73
CA HIS A 160 -6.60 -15.44 -4.86
C HIS A 160 -5.60 -15.53 -6.02
N TYR A 161 -4.99 -16.70 -6.14
CA TYR A 161 -4.18 -17.11 -7.27
C TYR A 161 -4.90 -18.21 -8.05
N GLU A 162 -4.84 -18.12 -9.38
CA GLU A 162 -5.29 -19.17 -10.28
C GLU A 162 -4.04 -19.87 -10.87
N VAL A 163 -3.99 -21.19 -10.80
CA VAL A 163 -2.91 -21.99 -11.39
C VAL A 163 -3.46 -22.67 -12.64
N PHE A 164 -2.81 -22.41 -13.77
CA PHE A 164 -3.17 -23.00 -15.06
C PHE A 164 -2.13 -24.02 -15.51
N HIS A 165 -2.61 -25.09 -16.14
CA HIS A 165 -1.81 -26.02 -16.95
C HIS A 165 -2.27 -25.90 -18.41
N GLY A 166 -1.44 -25.33 -19.28
CA GLY A 166 -1.88 -24.85 -20.59
C GLY A 166 -2.98 -23.79 -20.42
N GLU A 167 -4.19 -24.09 -20.92
CA GLU A 167 -5.38 -23.25 -20.77
C GLU A 167 -6.35 -23.75 -19.68
N GLU A 168 -6.07 -24.90 -19.08
CA GLU A 168 -6.92 -25.51 -18.05
C GLU A 168 -6.61 -24.91 -16.68
N LEU A 169 -7.62 -24.38 -16.00
CA LEU A 169 -7.51 -23.97 -14.60
C LEU A 169 -7.45 -25.22 -13.71
N VAL A 170 -6.29 -25.49 -13.11
CA VAL A 170 -6.05 -26.69 -12.29
C VAL A 170 -6.16 -26.44 -10.80
N ALA A 171 -6.05 -25.19 -10.34
CA ALA A 171 -6.29 -24.83 -8.94
C ALA A 171 -6.61 -23.35 -8.73
N THR A 172 -7.31 -23.09 -7.64
CA THR A 172 -7.48 -21.76 -7.04
C THR A 172 -6.93 -21.78 -5.62
N VAL A 173 -5.98 -20.89 -5.32
CA VAL A 173 -5.35 -20.77 -4.01
C VAL A 173 -5.69 -19.42 -3.42
N LEU A 174 -6.48 -19.41 -2.33
CA LEU A 174 -6.90 -18.16 -1.67
C LEU A 174 -5.70 -17.36 -1.17
N HIS A 175 -5.74 -16.04 -1.34
CA HIS A 175 -4.73 -15.16 -0.80
C HIS A 175 -4.90 -15.03 0.71
N THR A 176 -3.78 -15.07 1.42
CA THR A 176 -3.67 -14.65 2.82
C THR A 176 -2.41 -13.79 2.98
N PRO A 177 -2.34 -12.85 3.93
CA PRO A 177 -1.11 -12.09 4.16
C PRO A 177 0.07 -13.05 4.42
N GLN A 178 1.11 -12.98 3.59
CA GLN A 178 2.28 -13.84 3.73
C GLN A 178 3.14 -13.35 4.89
N THR A 179 2.91 -13.91 6.08
CA THR A 179 3.59 -13.48 7.31
C THR A 179 4.93 -14.17 7.55
N THR A 180 5.32 -15.15 6.73
CA THR A 180 6.61 -15.85 6.86
C THR A 180 7.28 -15.97 5.49
N THR A 181 8.52 -16.45 5.46
CA THR A 181 9.21 -16.77 4.20
C THR A 181 8.67 -18.04 3.54
N ALA A 182 7.73 -18.77 4.17
CA ALA A 182 7.09 -19.90 3.53
C ALA A 182 6.23 -19.43 2.34
N PRO A 183 6.48 -19.94 1.13
CA PRO A 183 5.74 -19.53 -0.05
C PRO A 183 4.34 -20.17 -0.08
N PHE A 184 3.47 -19.59 -0.91
CA PHE A 184 2.29 -20.30 -1.40
C PHE A 184 2.72 -21.51 -2.21
N ARG A 185 1.85 -22.52 -2.27
CA ARG A 185 2.15 -23.77 -2.97
C ARG A 185 0.94 -24.35 -3.66
N TYR A 186 1.19 -24.99 -4.78
CA TYR A 186 0.30 -25.91 -5.46
C TYR A 186 1.05 -27.21 -5.73
N LYS A 187 0.38 -28.35 -5.52
CA LYS A 187 0.88 -29.68 -5.87
C LYS A 187 0.06 -30.26 -7.00
N GLY A 188 0.72 -30.65 -8.08
CA GLY A 188 0.11 -31.19 -9.29
C GLY A 188 0.60 -32.60 -9.61
N THR A 189 -0.21 -33.33 -10.38
CA THR A 189 0.10 -34.70 -10.84
C THR A 189 0.68 -34.72 -12.26
N LYS A 190 0.37 -33.72 -13.09
CA LYS A 190 0.89 -33.59 -14.45
C LYS A 190 2.31 -33.03 -14.38
N LYS A 191 3.28 -33.73 -14.99
CA LYS A 191 4.72 -33.40 -14.90
C LYS A 191 5.30 -32.81 -16.18
N GLU A 192 4.47 -32.59 -17.19
CA GLU A 192 4.89 -32.10 -18.48
C GLU A 192 3.97 -30.95 -18.91
N GLY A 193 4.52 -30.02 -19.67
CA GLY A 193 3.77 -28.96 -20.33
C GLY A 193 4.05 -27.59 -19.75
N SER A 194 3.09 -26.67 -19.89
CA SER A 194 3.25 -25.29 -19.45
C SER A 194 2.37 -24.97 -18.26
N TYR A 195 2.94 -24.27 -17.28
CA TYR A 195 2.22 -23.73 -16.14
C TYR A 195 2.32 -22.22 -16.09
N LYS A 196 1.26 -21.58 -15.59
CA LYS A 196 1.29 -20.16 -15.19
C LYS A 196 0.48 -19.97 -13.92
N VAL A 197 0.89 -19.00 -13.10
CA VAL A 197 0.14 -18.57 -11.92
C VAL A 197 -0.34 -17.14 -12.17
N VAL A 198 -1.64 -16.93 -11.99
CA VAL A 198 -2.30 -15.65 -12.23
C VAL A 198 -2.77 -15.07 -10.91
N THR A 199 -2.35 -13.85 -10.60
CA THR A 199 -2.88 -13.09 -9.46
C THR A 199 -4.24 -12.50 -9.83
N ILE A 200 -5.22 -12.64 -8.95
CA ILE A 200 -6.55 -12.02 -9.07
C ILE A 200 -6.77 -11.09 -7.87
N ASP A 201 -7.16 -9.83 -8.12
CA ASP A 201 -7.59 -8.91 -7.07
C ASP A 201 -9.12 -8.92 -6.87
N LYS A 202 -9.60 -8.30 -5.79
CA LYS A 202 -11.05 -8.21 -5.52
C LYS A 202 -11.81 -7.29 -6.49
N GLY A 203 -11.10 -6.51 -7.30
CA GLY A 203 -11.66 -5.73 -8.40
C GLY A 203 -11.77 -6.52 -9.71
N GLY A 204 -11.31 -7.78 -9.73
CA GLY A 204 -11.31 -8.64 -10.92
C GLY A 204 -10.16 -8.39 -11.89
N LYS A 205 -9.17 -7.56 -11.54
CA LYS A 205 -7.96 -7.39 -12.36
C LYS A 205 -7.08 -8.63 -12.24
N ARG A 206 -6.34 -8.90 -13.31
CA ARG A 206 -5.49 -10.08 -13.48
C ARG A 206 -4.05 -9.66 -13.77
N ALA A 207 -3.09 -10.40 -13.21
CA ALA A 207 -1.68 -10.28 -13.58
C ALA A 207 -1.04 -11.67 -13.67
N GLU A 208 -0.54 -12.02 -14.85
CA GLU A 208 -0.03 -13.35 -15.15
C GLU A 208 1.48 -13.44 -14.95
N SER A 209 1.93 -14.55 -14.38
CA SER A 209 3.35 -14.89 -14.37
C SER A 209 3.88 -15.21 -15.77
N GLU A 210 5.21 -15.25 -15.90
CA GLU A 210 5.82 -15.95 -17.02
C GLU A 210 5.39 -17.43 -17.04
N VAL A 211 5.35 -17.98 -18.25
CA VAL A 211 5.01 -19.39 -18.47
C VAL A 211 6.21 -20.25 -18.11
N MET A 212 6.02 -21.15 -17.15
CA MET A 212 7.02 -22.14 -16.75
C MET A 212 6.80 -23.41 -17.56
N LYS A 213 7.86 -23.89 -18.22
CA LYS A 213 7.83 -25.21 -18.85
C LYS A 213 8.38 -26.24 -17.87
N VAL A 214 7.64 -27.32 -17.74
CA VAL A 214 7.96 -28.48 -16.91
C VAL A 214 8.19 -29.67 -17.83
#